data_AF-A0A1Y4DSE4-F1
#
_entry.id   AF-A0A1Y4DSE4-F1
#
_cell.length_a   1.000
_cell.length_b   1.000
_cell.length_c   1.000
_cell.angle_alpha   90.00
_cell.angle_beta   90.00
_cell.angle_gamma   90.00
#
_symmetry.space_group_name_H-M   'P 1'
#
loop_
_entity.id
_entity.type
_entity.pdbx_description
1 polymer ?
#
loop_
_entity_poly.entity_id
_entity_poly.type
_entity_poly.pdbx_seq_one_letter_code
_entity_poly.pdbx_strand_id
1 'polypeptide(L)'
;MAKFDLGSRYAEEFINDGEIRETLDYAEANKHNRELIESLLEKAKPRRSGNGYRCAGLNHREASVLLACDIPELNERIFELARQIKLAYYGNRIVMFAPLYLSNYCVNGCTYCPYHAKNKHIARKKLTQDEVRREVIALQDMGHKRLAIEAGEDPKMNPIEYILECIDTIYSIKHKNGAIRRVNVNIAATTVEEYRMLKDAGIGTYILFQETYDKKSYLELHPTGPKHDYDYHTEAMDRAMDGGIDDVGLGVLFGLEKYRYEFAGLLCHAEHLEAVHGVGPHTISVPRLKRADDIDPDEFDNGIDDDIFAKIIACIRIAVPYTGMIISTRENEAVRARALELGISQISGGSRTSVGGYEEEVRPHDSEQFDVSDQRSLDEVVRWLMQLDHIPSFCTACYREGRTGDRFMSLCKSGQILNCCHPNALMTLAEYLVDYASPETAAVGWPLIERELGRIPKDKTRAIATEHIADIRNSNRRDFRF
;
A
#
# COMPACT_ATOMS: atom_id res chain seq x y z
N MET A 1 -10.95 31.54 9.48
CA MET A 1 -10.14 30.32 9.32
C MET A 1 -10.71 29.28 10.26
N ALA A 2 -10.92 28.07 9.77
CA ALA A 2 -11.33 26.94 10.58
C ALA A 2 -10.23 26.63 11.61
N LYS A 3 -10.61 26.14 12.79
CA LYS A 3 -9.67 25.78 13.86
C LYS A 3 -9.22 24.34 13.63
N PHE A 4 -7.92 24.08 13.72
CA PHE A 4 -7.41 22.71 13.60
C PHE A 4 -7.98 21.81 14.71
N ASP A 5 -8.57 20.70 14.29
CA ASP A 5 -9.14 19.68 15.18
C ASP A 5 -9.07 18.30 14.51
N LEU A 6 -8.21 17.42 15.02
CA LEU A 6 -8.08 16.03 14.57
C LEU A 6 -9.36 15.22 14.79
N GLY A 7 -10.24 15.61 15.70
CA GLY A 7 -11.52 14.95 15.96
C GLY A 7 -12.65 15.45 15.06
N SER A 8 -12.41 16.45 14.22
CA SER A 8 -13.45 17.02 13.36
C SER A 8 -13.79 16.11 12.19
N ARG A 9 -15.03 16.18 11.73
CA ARG A 9 -15.55 15.48 10.55
C ARG A 9 -15.51 16.32 9.28
N TYR A 10 -14.95 17.53 9.34
CA TYR A 10 -14.88 18.48 8.23
C TYR A 10 -13.45 18.58 7.71
N ALA A 11 -13.26 18.39 6.40
CA ALA A 11 -11.93 18.31 5.76
C ALA A 11 -10.98 19.44 6.18
N GLU A 12 -11.43 20.69 6.13
CA GLU A 12 -10.60 21.87 6.42
C GLU A 12 -10.21 22.03 7.89
N GLU A 13 -10.82 21.26 8.79
CA GLU A 13 -10.51 21.28 10.23
C GLU A 13 -9.43 20.26 10.59
N PHE A 14 -9.41 19.07 9.96
CA PHE A 14 -8.36 18.07 10.22
C PHE A 14 -7.22 18.08 9.18
N ILE A 15 -7.45 18.65 7.99
CA ILE A 15 -6.42 19.07 7.03
C ILE A 15 -6.43 20.60 6.97
N ASN A 16 -5.92 21.22 8.03
CA ASN A 16 -5.91 22.66 8.15
C ASN A 16 -4.66 23.28 7.54
N ASP A 17 -4.83 24.14 6.52
CA ASP A 17 -3.70 24.80 5.83
C ASP A 17 -2.83 25.63 6.78
N GLY A 18 -3.44 26.30 7.76
CA GLY A 18 -2.71 27.06 8.78
C GLY A 18 -1.81 26.17 9.63
N GLU A 19 -2.34 25.08 10.17
CA GLU A 19 -1.58 24.10 10.96
C GLU A 19 -0.43 23.47 10.14
N ILE A 20 -0.69 23.10 8.88
CA ILE A 20 0.35 22.52 8.03
C ILE A 20 1.47 23.54 7.79
N ARG A 21 1.14 24.80 7.47
CA ARG A 21 2.16 25.86 7.29
C ARG A 21 2.96 26.11 8.56
N GLU A 22 2.29 26.23 9.71
CA GLU A 22 2.97 26.37 11.00
C GLU A 22 3.89 25.18 11.30
N THR A 23 3.47 23.96 10.92
CA THR A 23 4.28 22.75 11.02
C THR A 23 5.52 22.82 10.13
N LEU A 24 5.39 23.32 8.89
CA LEU A 24 6.52 23.50 7.98
C LEU A 24 7.49 24.57 8.49
N ASP A 25 6.98 25.69 8.99
CA ASP A 25 7.80 26.75 9.58
C ASP A 25 8.54 26.25 10.82
N TYR A 26 7.87 25.48 11.67
CA TYR A 26 8.49 24.84 12.84
C TYR A 26 9.59 23.86 12.43
N ALA A 27 9.34 23.03 11.41
CA ALA A 27 10.30 22.09 10.88
C ALA A 27 11.53 22.79 10.27
N GLU A 28 11.32 23.86 9.50
CA GLU A 28 12.40 24.65 8.91
C GLU A 28 13.24 25.35 9.98
N ALA A 29 12.60 25.92 11.01
CA ALA A 29 13.31 26.55 12.14
C ALA A 29 14.14 25.54 12.96
N ASN A 30 13.76 24.27 12.95
CA ASN A 30 14.39 23.21 13.72
C ASN A 30 15.21 22.20 12.89
N LYS A 31 15.36 22.40 11.58
CA LYS A 31 16.05 21.44 10.70
C LYS A 31 17.52 21.19 11.07
N HIS A 32 18.14 22.13 11.81
CA HIS A 32 19.50 22.02 12.35
C HIS A 32 19.55 21.85 13.87
N ASN A 33 18.41 21.71 14.54
CA ASN A 33 18.33 21.54 15.99
C ASN A 33 18.67 20.09 16.37
N ARG A 34 19.97 19.81 16.54
CA ARG A 34 20.49 18.46 16.81
C ARG A 34 19.86 17.83 18.06
N GLU A 35 19.73 18.59 19.15
CA GLU A 35 19.15 18.10 20.41
C GLU A 35 17.69 17.65 20.22
N LEU A 36 16.88 18.47 19.55
CA LEU A 36 15.50 18.11 19.24
C LEU A 36 15.44 16.87 18.35
N ILE A 37 16.17 16.86 17.23
CA ILE A 37 16.17 15.74 16.28
C ILE A 37 16.57 14.43 16.99
N GLU A 38 17.63 14.46 17.81
CA GLU A 38 18.06 13.29 18.57
C GLU A 38 17.00 12.82 19.57
N SER A 39 16.31 13.74 20.23
CA SER A 39 15.20 13.40 21.13
C SER A 39 14.02 12.74 20.39
N LEU A 40 13.69 13.19 19.17
CA LEU A 40 12.64 12.61 18.34
C LEU A 40 13.01 11.20 17.88
N LEU A 41 14.27 10.99 17.48
CA LEU A 41 14.79 9.66 17.14
C LEU A 41 14.70 8.70 18.34
N GLU A 42 15.04 9.16 19.54
CA GLU A 42 14.98 8.34 20.76
C GLU A 42 13.54 8.09 21.25
N LYS A 43 12.62 9.03 21.00
CA LYS A 43 11.18 8.86 21.25
C LYS A 43 10.58 7.76 20.39
N ALA A 44 10.87 7.76 19.09
CA ALA A 44 10.27 6.82 18.13
C ALA A 44 10.91 5.42 18.14
N LYS A 45 12.08 5.29 18.78
CA LYS A 45 12.85 4.04 18.84
C LYS A 45 12.03 2.84 19.34
N PRO A 46 12.09 1.68 18.65
CA PRO A 46 11.42 0.47 19.12
C PRO A 46 12.03 -0.01 20.43
N ARG A 47 11.21 -0.04 21.48
CA ARG A 47 11.60 -0.57 22.80
C ARG A 47 10.97 -1.93 23.01
N ARG A 48 11.76 -2.90 23.49
CA ARG A 48 11.23 -4.22 23.85
C ARG A 48 10.18 -4.06 24.95
N SER A 49 9.05 -4.72 24.75
CA SER A 49 7.92 -4.75 25.69
C SER A 49 7.29 -6.14 25.65
N GLY A 50 7.45 -6.91 26.74
CA GLY A 50 7.03 -8.31 26.78
C GLY A 50 7.69 -9.14 25.67
N ASN A 51 6.87 -9.82 24.86
CA ASN A 51 7.33 -10.64 23.72
C ASN A 51 7.50 -9.85 22.41
N GLY A 52 7.37 -8.52 22.44
CA GLY A 52 7.33 -7.67 21.26
C GLY A 52 8.09 -6.36 21.37
N TYR A 53 7.72 -5.42 20.51
CA TYR A 53 8.20 -4.05 20.53
C TYR A 53 7.03 -3.08 20.71
N ARG A 54 7.32 -1.94 21.33
CA ARG A 54 6.44 -0.77 21.36
C ARG A 54 7.20 0.42 20.76
N CYS A 55 6.53 1.13 19.87
CA CYS A 55 6.98 2.39 19.28
C CYS A 55 5.94 3.45 19.57
N ALA A 56 6.39 4.63 19.99
CA ALA A 56 5.49 5.75 20.22
C ALA A 56 4.99 6.37 18.91
N GLY A 57 5.74 6.22 17.81
CA GLY A 57 5.52 7.01 16.61
C GLY A 57 5.91 8.47 16.81
N LEU A 58 5.58 9.30 15.83
CA LEU A 58 5.71 10.76 15.84
C LEU A 58 4.46 11.37 15.23
N ASN A 59 4.04 12.54 15.73
CA ASN A 59 2.97 13.30 15.09
C ASN A 59 3.44 14.01 13.82
N HIS A 60 2.52 14.59 13.05
CA HIS A 60 2.82 15.34 11.82
C HIS A 60 3.92 16.39 12.01
N ARG A 61 3.89 17.15 13.12
CA ARG A 61 4.83 18.26 13.38
C ARG A 61 6.24 17.76 13.69
N GLU A 62 6.36 16.75 14.54
CA GLU A 62 7.63 16.11 14.89
C GLU A 62 8.26 15.39 13.69
N ALA A 63 7.47 14.61 12.96
CA ALA A 63 7.97 13.89 11.79
C ALA A 63 8.44 14.85 10.68
N SER A 64 7.79 16.01 10.55
CA SER A 64 8.20 17.05 9.59
C SER A 64 9.58 17.64 9.91
N VAL A 65 9.96 17.73 11.20
CA VAL A 65 11.34 18.11 11.60
C VAL A 65 12.34 17.09 11.06
N LEU A 66 12.06 15.79 11.20
CA LEU A 66 12.94 14.74 10.66
C LEU A 66 13.05 14.84 9.13
N LEU A 67 11.95 15.09 8.43
CA LEU A 67 11.95 15.26 6.98
C LEU A 67 12.75 16.51 6.56
N ALA A 68 12.67 17.62 7.30
CA ALA A 68 13.39 18.86 7.00
C ALA A 68 14.90 18.78 7.29
N CYS A 69 15.34 17.92 8.21
CA CYS A 69 16.74 17.78 8.62
C CYS A 69 17.70 17.52 7.44
N ASP A 70 18.68 18.39 7.20
CA ASP A 70 19.68 18.22 6.14
C ASP A 70 21.06 17.79 6.70
N ILE A 71 21.19 17.55 8.01
CA ILE A 71 22.43 17.10 8.66
C ILE A 71 22.72 15.65 8.26
N PRO A 72 23.83 15.36 7.55
CA PRO A 72 24.10 14.02 6.99
C PRO A 72 24.10 12.89 8.02
N GLU A 73 24.84 13.05 9.14
CA GLU A 73 24.92 12.05 10.21
C GLU A 73 23.55 11.74 10.84
N LEU A 74 22.67 12.74 10.97
CA LEU A 74 21.33 12.53 11.51
C LEU A 74 20.40 11.87 10.49
N ASN A 75 20.56 12.16 9.19
CA ASN A 75 19.84 11.46 8.13
C ASN A 75 20.19 9.97 8.07
N GLU A 76 21.46 9.61 8.27
CA GLU A 76 21.86 8.20 8.42
C GLU A 76 21.15 7.53 9.61
N ARG A 77 21.05 8.24 10.74
CA ARG A 77 20.32 7.74 11.92
C ARG A 77 18.81 7.63 11.70
N ILE A 78 18.20 8.53 10.90
CA ILE A 78 16.80 8.44 10.47
C ILE A 78 16.61 7.13 9.68
N PHE A 79 17.45 6.86 8.69
CA PHE A 79 17.37 5.63 7.89
C PHE A 79 17.55 4.37 8.73
N GLU A 80 18.52 4.38 9.64
CA GLU A 80 18.76 3.25 10.55
C GLU A 80 17.58 3.01 11.50
N LEU A 81 16.99 4.07 12.06
CA LEU A 81 15.81 3.95 12.90
C LEU A 81 14.62 3.36 12.14
N ALA A 82 14.40 3.80 10.90
CA ALA A 82 13.32 3.28 10.06
C ALA A 82 13.50 1.78 9.76
N ARG A 83 14.74 1.34 9.47
CA ARG A 83 15.10 -0.08 9.32
C ARG A 83 14.81 -0.87 10.60
N GLN A 84 15.21 -0.36 11.77
CA GLN A 84 14.94 -1.01 13.06
C GLN A 84 13.44 -1.18 13.32
N ILE A 85 12.64 -0.15 13.06
CA ILE A 85 11.17 -0.19 13.21
C ILE A 85 10.57 -1.21 12.23
N LYS A 86 11.00 -1.20 10.97
CA LYS A 86 10.55 -2.17 9.97
C LYS A 86 10.81 -3.60 10.44
N LEU A 87 12.03 -3.90 10.85
CA LEU A 87 12.41 -5.24 11.32
C LEU A 87 11.64 -5.65 12.58
N ALA A 88 11.37 -4.71 13.50
CA ALA A 88 10.64 -4.97 14.74
C ALA A 88 9.20 -5.48 14.50
N TYR A 89 8.48 -4.95 13.50
CA TYR A 89 7.07 -5.29 13.25
C TYR A 89 6.85 -6.18 12.03
N TYR A 90 7.54 -5.88 10.93
CA TYR A 90 7.37 -6.59 9.65
C TYR A 90 8.45 -7.65 9.42
N GLY A 91 9.59 -7.53 10.11
CA GLY A 91 10.76 -8.37 9.83
C GLY A 91 11.25 -8.19 8.40
N ASN A 92 11.74 -9.28 7.82
CA ASN A 92 12.14 -9.36 6.42
C ASN A 92 10.97 -9.79 5.50
N ARG A 93 9.73 -9.81 5.98
CA ARG A 93 8.56 -10.20 5.17
C ARG A 93 8.12 -9.08 4.26
N ILE A 94 7.80 -9.42 3.01
CA ILE A 94 7.27 -8.50 2.00
C ILE A 94 6.02 -9.12 1.38
N VAL A 95 4.87 -8.47 1.54
CA VAL A 95 3.59 -8.97 1.03
C VAL A 95 3.45 -8.62 -0.45
N MET A 96 3.12 -9.61 -1.27
CA MET A 96 2.98 -9.49 -2.72
C MET A 96 1.52 -9.32 -3.13
N PHE A 97 1.24 -8.45 -4.10
CA PHE A 97 -0.07 -8.32 -4.75
C PHE A 97 0.09 -7.92 -6.22
N ALA A 98 -1.01 -7.86 -6.96
CA ALA A 98 -1.07 -7.27 -8.30
C ALA A 98 -2.25 -6.29 -8.40
N PRO A 99 -2.11 -5.17 -9.13
CA PRO A 99 -3.25 -4.37 -9.52
C PRO A 99 -4.04 -5.08 -10.62
N LEU A 100 -5.37 -4.97 -10.63
CA LEU A 100 -6.24 -5.44 -11.71
C LEU A 100 -7.11 -4.27 -12.17
N TYR A 101 -6.81 -3.73 -13.35
CA TYR A 101 -7.53 -2.62 -13.96
C TYR A 101 -8.79 -3.15 -14.64
N LEU A 102 -9.96 -2.86 -14.07
CA LEU A 102 -11.26 -3.33 -14.59
C LEU A 102 -11.80 -2.41 -15.69
N SER A 103 -11.58 -1.10 -15.55
CA SER A 103 -12.05 -0.12 -16.51
C SER A 103 -11.29 1.19 -16.42
N ASN A 104 -11.04 1.80 -17.57
CA ASN A 104 -10.47 3.14 -17.68
C ASN A 104 -11.47 4.21 -18.17
N TYR A 105 -12.78 3.92 -18.16
CA TYR A 105 -13.79 4.97 -18.33
C TYR A 105 -13.75 5.90 -17.12
N CYS A 106 -13.61 7.20 -17.37
CA CYS A 106 -13.53 8.21 -16.32
C CYS A 106 -14.06 9.56 -16.83
N VAL A 107 -14.89 10.21 -16.02
CA VAL A 107 -15.49 11.53 -16.33
C VAL A 107 -14.67 12.70 -15.79
N ASN A 108 -13.67 12.44 -14.94
CA ASN A 108 -12.83 13.48 -14.34
C ASN A 108 -11.82 14.07 -15.31
N GLY A 109 -11.38 15.29 -15.01
CA GLY A 109 -10.39 16.04 -15.77
C GLY A 109 -9.00 16.09 -15.17
N CYS A 110 -8.58 15.09 -14.37
CA CYS A 110 -7.31 15.10 -13.65
C CYS A 110 -6.13 15.37 -14.60
N THR A 111 -5.33 16.40 -14.34
CA THR A 111 -4.26 16.85 -15.26
C THR A 111 -3.05 15.93 -15.34
N TYR A 112 -2.97 14.95 -14.44
CA TYR A 112 -1.81 14.06 -14.26
C TYR A 112 -2.13 12.59 -14.61
N CYS A 113 -3.33 12.29 -15.12
CA CYS A 113 -3.79 10.92 -15.32
C CYS A 113 -4.28 10.73 -16.76
N PRO A 114 -3.76 9.74 -17.51
CA PRO A 114 -4.14 9.54 -18.91
C PRO A 114 -5.62 9.16 -19.07
N TYR A 115 -6.26 8.67 -18.00
CA TYR A 115 -7.67 8.31 -18.04
C TYR A 115 -8.59 9.53 -18.00
N HIS A 116 -8.09 10.76 -17.90
CA HIS A 116 -8.94 11.94 -17.86
C HIS A 116 -9.86 12.04 -19.09
N ALA A 117 -11.08 12.58 -18.92
CA ALA A 117 -12.13 12.57 -19.92
C ALA A 117 -11.76 13.24 -21.25
N LYS A 118 -10.80 14.17 -21.23
CA LYS A 118 -10.30 14.87 -22.42
C LYS A 118 -9.35 14.02 -23.29
N ASN A 119 -8.71 12.99 -22.74
CA ASN A 119 -7.77 12.14 -23.49
C ASN A 119 -8.60 11.28 -24.45
N LYS A 120 -8.38 11.50 -25.75
CA LYS A 120 -9.00 10.75 -26.86
C LYS A 120 -8.01 9.83 -27.60
N HIS A 121 -6.76 9.81 -27.16
CA HIS A 121 -5.69 8.95 -27.69
C HIS A 121 -5.73 7.56 -27.05
N ILE A 122 -5.94 7.49 -25.74
CA ILE A 122 -6.01 6.23 -25.00
C ILE A 122 -7.27 5.41 -25.32
N ALA A 123 -7.11 4.09 -25.50
CA ALA A 123 -8.22 3.19 -25.80
C ALA A 123 -9.12 3.00 -24.57
N ARG A 124 -10.41 3.35 -24.68
CA ARG A 124 -11.38 3.14 -23.60
C ARG A 124 -11.87 1.70 -23.55
N LYS A 125 -11.68 1.05 -22.40
CA LYS A 125 -11.96 -0.36 -22.15
C LYS A 125 -12.67 -0.54 -20.81
N LYS A 126 -13.53 -1.55 -20.77
CA LYS A 126 -14.21 -2.07 -19.57
C LYS A 126 -14.29 -3.57 -19.73
N LEU A 127 -13.83 -4.32 -18.73
CA LEU A 127 -13.88 -5.77 -18.77
C LEU A 127 -15.32 -6.27 -18.57
N THR A 128 -15.72 -7.22 -19.38
CA THR A 128 -16.86 -8.11 -19.15
C THR A 128 -16.53 -9.12 -18.05
N GLN A 129 -17.54 -9.76 -17.45
CA GLN A 129 -17.29 -10.78 -16.41
C GLN A 129 -16.47 -11.97 -16.92
N ASP A 130 -16.60 -12.33 -18.21
CA ASP A 130 -15.78 -13.37 -18.82
C ASP A 130 -14.32 -12.93 -18.99
N GLU A 131 -14.06 -11.66 -19.31
CA GLU A 131 -12.72 -11.09 -19.33
C GLU A 131 -12.12 -11.01 -17.92
N VAL A 132 -12.89 -10.54 -16.92
CA VAL A 132 -12.47 -10.57 -15.51
C VAL A 132 -12.08 -11.99 -15.11
N ARG A 133 -12.85 -13.00 -15.54
CA ARG A 133 -12.53 -14.39 -15.26
C ARG A 133 -11.18 -14.81 -15.84
N ARG A 134 -10.89 -14.46 -17.09
CA ARG A 134 -9.63 -14.81 -17.76
C ARG A 134 -8.44 -14.09 -17.13
N GLU A 135 -8.58 -12.80 -16.81
CA GLU A 135 -7.57 -12.03 -16.09
C GLU A 135 -7.24 -12.63 -14.71
N VAL A 136 -8.28 -13.01 -13.95
CA VAL A 136 -8.08 -13.64 -12.63
C VAL A 136 -7.43 -15.01 -12.75
N ILE A 137 -7.77 -15.80 -13.77
CA ILE A 137 -7.10 -17.08 -14.04
C ILE A 137 -5.63 -16.84 -14.35
N ALA A 138 -5.30 -15.88 -15.23
CA ALA A 138 -3.91 -15.55 -15.55
C ALA A 138 -3.13 -15.11 -14.30
N LEU A 139 -3.71 -14.25 -13.46
CA LEU A 139 -3.13 -13.83 -12.19
C LEU A 139 -2.93 -15.00 -11.20
N GLN A 140 -3.88 -15.94 -11.15
CA GLN A 140 -3.77 -17.15 -10.32
C GLN A 140 -2.67 -18.08 -10.84
N ASP A 141 -2.51 -18.20 -12.16
CA ASP A 141 -1.46 -18.99 -12.82
C ASP A 141 -0.06 -18.38 -12.63
N MET A 142 0.04 -17.06 -12.46
CA MET A 142 1.29 -16.43 -12.02
C MET A 142 1.62 -16.76 -10.56
N GLY A 143 0.61 -17.08 -9.75
CA GLY A 143 0.74 -17.42 -8.34
C GLY A 143 0.18 -16.37 -7.37
N HIS A 144 -0.43 -15.28 -7.86
CA HIS A 144 -1.03 -14.27 -6.99
C HIS A 144 -2.18 -14.84 -6.15
N LYS A 145 -2.34 -14.25 -4.94
CA LYS A 145 -3.43 -14.54 -3.99
C LYS A 145 -4.11 -13.27 -3.48
N ARG A 146 -3.59 -12.09 -3.87
CA ARG A 146 -4.01 -10.77 -3.41
C ARG A 146 -4.08 -9.84 -4.61
N LEU A 147 -5.20 -9.16 -4.78
CA LEU A 147 -5.40 -8.17 -5.84
C LEU A 147 -5.75 -6.81 -5.25
N ALA A 148 -5.44 -5.75 -5.99
CA ALA A 148 -6.02 -4.42 -5.82
C ALA A 148 -6.78 -4.08 -7.10
N ILE A 149 -8.10 -3.97 -7.02
CA ILE A 149 -8.92 -3.53 -8.15
C ILE A 149 -8.70 -2.05 -8.38
N GLU A 150 -8.55 -1.65 -9.64
CA GLU A 150 -8.43 -0.27 -10.07
C GLU A 150 -9.52 0.01 -11.12
N ALA A 151 -10.29 1.10 -10.95
CA ALA A 151 -11.27 1.53 -11.95
C ALA A 151 -11.41 3.07 -12.00
N GLY A 152 -11.58 3.62 -13.20
CA GLY A 152 -11.90 5.04 -13.38
C GLY A 152 -13.32 5.38 -12.92
N GLU A 153 -13.57 6.65 -12.62
CA GLU A 153 -14.86 7.14 -12.12
C GLU A 153 -15.80 7.49 -13.27
N ASP A 154 -16.78 6.63 -13.53
CA ASP A 154 -17.86 6.92 -14.48
C ASP A 154 -19.15 6.26 -13.96
N PRO A 155 -20.13 7.02 -13.44
CA PRO A 155 -21.34 6.44 -12.85
C PRO A 155 -22.20 5.61 -13.82
N LYS A 156 -22.02 5.79 -15.15
CA LYS A 156 -22.75 5.02 -16.15
C LYS A 156 -21.99 3.76 -16.56
N MET A 157 -20.68 3.89 -16.79
CA MET A 157 -19.84 2.79 -17.27
C MET A 157 -19.37 1.90 -16.11
N ASN A 158 -19.05 2.48 -14.97
CA ASN A 158 -18.51 1.82 -13.78
C ASN A 158 -19.40 2.08 -12.54
N PRO A 159 -20.70 1.78 -12.59
CA PRO A 159 -21.55 1.89 -11.41
C PRO A 159 -21.10 0.90 -10.34
N ILE A 160 -21.47 1.14 -9.08
CA ILE A 160 -21.04 0.29 -7.95
C ILE A 160 -21.40 -1.18 -8.16
N GLU A 161 -22.55 -1.47 -8.80
CA GLU A 161 -23.01 -2.83 -9.09
C GLU A 161 -22.02 -3.59 -9.97
N TYR A 162 -21.37 -2.92 -10.93
CA TYR A 162 -20.34 -3.54 -11.75
C TYR A 162 -19.11 -3.92 -10.92
N ILE A 163 -18.69 -3.05 -10.00
CA ILE A 163 -17.55 -3.33 -9.11
C ILE A 163 -17.87 -4.52 -8.21
N LEU A 164 -19.08 -4.57 -7.65
CA LEU A 164 -19.54 -5.68 -6.81
C LEU A 164 -19.62 -7.01 -7.58
N GLU A 165 -20.15 -6.98 -8.80
CA GLU A 165 -20.19 -8.15 -9.69
C GLU A 165 -18.77 -8.67 -10.00
N CYS A 166 -17.82 -7.76 -10.27
CA CYS A 166 -16.42 -8.12 -10.48
C CYS A 166 -15.79 -8.76 -9.22
N ILE A 167 -16.07 -8.22 -8.02
CA ILE A 167 -15.58 -8.78 -6.76
C ILE A 167 -16.11 -10.21 -6.55
N ASP A 168 -17.40 -10.44 -6.79
CA ASP A 168 -18.01 -11.78 -6.71
C ASP A 168 -17.36 -12.74 -7.71
N THR A 169 -17.19 -12.32 -8.97
CA THR A 169 -16.48 -13.07 -10.00
C THR A 169 -15.06 -13.43 -9.53
N ILE A 170 -14.29 -12.47 -9.02
CA ILE A 170 -12.91 -12.68 -8.56
C ILE A 170 -12.85 -13.73 -7.43
N TYR A 171 -13.73 -13.64 -6.43
CA TYR A 171 -13.72 -14.57 -5.30
C TYR A 171 -14.24 -15.97 -5.66
N SER A 172 -15.17 -16.08 -6.60
CA SER A 172 -15.74 -17.36 -7.05
C SER A 172 -14.74 -18.23 -7.83
N ILE A 173 -13.72 -17.62 -8.44
CA ILE A 173 -12.75 -18.34 -9.26
C ILE A 173 -11.74 -19.09 -8.40
N LYS A 174 -11.67 -20.40 -8.64
CA LYS A 174 -10.59 -21.29 -8.22
C LYS A 174 -10.01 -21.94 -9.46
N HIS A 175 -8.72 -21.77 -9.71
CA HIS A 175 -8.03 -22.33 -10.85
C HIS A 175 -6.79 -23.09 -10.40
N LYS A 176 -6.74 -24.42 -10.63
CA LYS A 176 -5.71 -25.32 -10.06
C LYS A 176 -5.66 -25.15 -8.54
N ASN A 177 -4.46 -24.89 -7.97
CA ASN A 177 -4.26 -24.54 -6.56
C ASN A 177 -4.39 -23.02 -6.28
N GLY A 178 -4.76 -22.25 -7.30
CA GLY A 178 -4.95 -20.80 -7.25
C GLY A 178 -6.28 -20.39 -6.66
N ALA A 179 -6.23 -19.30 -5.90
CA ALA A 179 -7.40 -18.60 -5.39
C ALA A 179 -7.00 -17.18 -5.02
N ILE A 180 -7.78 -16.18 -5.43
CA ILE A 180 -7.68 -14.85 -4.82
C ILE A 180 -8.34 -14.92 -3.45
N ARG A 181 -7.60 -14.49 -2.42
CA ARG A 181 -7.95 -14.63 -1.00
C ARG A 181 -8.16 -13.28 -0.31
N ARG A 182 -7.82 -12.17 -0.97
CA ARG A 182 -8.10 -10.80 -0.54
C ARG A 182 -8.14 -9.88 -1.76
N VAL A 183 -9.20 -9.10 -1.87
CA VAL A 183 -9.38 -8.07 -2.90
C VAL A 183 -9.41 -6.71 -2.21
N ASN A 184 -8.40 -5.88 -2.44
CA ASN A 184 -8.46 -4.46 -2.11
C ASN A 184 -9.14 -3.72 -3.26
N VAL A 185 -9.74 -2.56 -2.97
CA VAL A 185 -10.49 -1.78 -3.97
C VAL A 185 -10.00 -0.34 -3.96
N ASN A 186 -9.57 0.14 -5.12
CA ASN A 186 -9.24 1.52 -5.38
C ASN A 186 -10.20 2.06 -6.45
N ILE A 187 -11.22 2.77 -5.97
CA ILE A 187 -12.21 3.49 -6.77
C ILE A 187 -12.42 4.87 -6.13
N ALA A 188 -12.98 5.81 -6.89
CA ALA A 188 -13.21 7.17 -6.43
C ALA A 188 -14.05 7.26 -5.13
N ALA A 189 -13.98 8.42 -4.49
CA ALA A 189 -14.74 8.74 -3.29
C ALA A 189 -16.25 8.54 -3.54
N THR A 190 -16.93 7.85 -2.63
CA THR A 190 -18.36 7.58 -2.77
C THR A 190 -19.13 7.71 -1.44
N THR A 191 -20.38 7.27 -1.43
CA THR A 191 -21.33 7.37 -0.33
C THR A 191 -21.11 6.28 0.72
N VAL A 192 -21.59 6.51 1.93
CA VAL A 192 -21.57 5.54 3.03
C VAL A 192 -22.31 4.25 2.63
N GLU A 193 -23.39 4.38 1.85
CA GLU A 193 -24.19 3.26 1.35
C GLU A 193 -23.36 2.36 0.42
N GLU A 194 -22.65 2.94 -0.55
CA GLU A 194 -21.80 2.17 -1.46
C GLU A 194 -20.60 1.56 -0.73
N TYR A 195 -20.03 2.25 0.25
CA TYR A 195 -19.00 1.68 1.12
C TYR A 195 -19.50 0.50 1.94
N ARG A 196 -20.75 0.55 2.43
CA ARG A 196 -21.39 -0.58 3.11
C ARG A 196 -21.57 -1.76 2.15
N MET A 197 -21.96 -1.50 0.90
CA MET A 197 -22.05 -2.55 -0.13
C MET A 197 -20.69 -3.20 -0.40
N LEU A 198 -19.60 -2.42 -0.46
CA LEU A 198 -18.24 -2.95 -0.57
C LEU A 198 -17.84 -3.79 0.66
N LYS A 199 -18.19 -3.33 1.87
CA LYS A 199 -17.95 -4.11 3.10
C LYS A 199 -18.67 -5.46 3.04
N ASP A 200 -19.94 -5.47 2.63
CA ASP A 200 -20.76 -6.68 2.52
C ASP A 200 -20.22 -7.63 1.43
N ALA A 201 -19.61 -7.10 0.37
CA ALA A 201 -18.91 -7.88 -0.65
C ALA A 201 -17.56 -8.47 -0.18
N GLY A 202 -17.12 -8.17 1.05
CA GLY A 202 -15.90 -8.73 1.62
C GLY A 202 -14.63 -8.18 0.98
N ILE A 203 -14.53 -6.87 0.83
CA ILE A 203 -13.25 -6.25 0.45
C ILE A 203 -12.23 -6.34 1.59
N GLY A 204 -10.96 -6.34 1.23
CA GLY A 204 -9.82 -6.31 2.15
C GLY A 204 -9.52 -4.91 2.65
N THR A 205 -9.09 -4.02 1.75
CA THR A 205 -8.78 -2.61 2.08
C THR A 205 -9.44 -1.73 1.03
N TYR A 206 -10.13 -0.67 1.47
CA TYR A 206 -10.49 0.43 0.57
C TYR A 206 -9.32 1.40 0.48
N ILE A 207 -8.85 1.65 -0.73
CA ILE A 207 -7.71 2.51 -1.01
C ILE A 207 -8.23 3.73 -1.74
N LEU A 208 -7.83 4.91 -1.30
CA LEU A 208 -8.10 6.15 -1.98
C LEU A 208 -6.91 7.08 -1.74
N PHE A 209 -6.29 7.53 -2.82
CA PHE A 209 -5.23 8.51 -2.73
C PHE A 209 -5.88 9.89 -2.64
N GLN A 210 -5.45 10.69 -1.67
CA GLN A 210 -5.80 12.11 -1.63
C GLN A 210 -5.20 12.85 -2.84
N GLU A 211 -4.14 12.29 -3.42
CA GLU A 211 -3.35 12.87 -4.51
C GLU A 211 -2.51 14.05 -4.02
N THR A 212 -3.16 15.13 -3.59
CA THR A 212 -2.58 16.30 -2.93
C THR A 212 -3.51 16.83 -1.84
N TYR A 213 -2.94 17.16 -0.68
CA TYR A 213 -3.61 17.78 0.45
C TYR A 213 -3.66 19.31 0.34
N ASP A 214 -2.86 19.95 -0.51
CA ASP A 214 -2.99 21.41 -0.75
C ASP A 214 -4.29 21.66 -1.53
N LYS A 215 -5.31 22.21 -0.86
CA LYS A 215 -6.64 22.41 -1.43
C LYS A 215 -6.61 23.24 -2.71
N LYS A 216 -5.76 24.27 -2.77
CA LYS A 216 -5.66 25.11 -3.95
C LYS A 216 -5.13 24.30 -5.13
N SER A 217 -4.01 23.60 -4.94
CA SER A 217 -3.42 22.74 -5.96
C SER A 217 -4.36 21.60 -6.36
N TYR A 218 -5.09 21.01 -5.41
CA TYR A 218 -6.08 19.97 -5.72
C TYR A 218 -7.13 20.46 -6.72
N LEU A 219 -7.71 21.64 -6.51
CA LEU A 219 -8.73 22.19 -7.40
C LEU A 219 -8.18 22.51 -8.81
N GLU A 220 -6.90 22.91 -8.89
CA GLU A 220 -6.20 23.14 -10.16
C GLU A 220 -5.92 21.83 -10.91
N LEU A 221 -5.50 20.78 -10.18
CA LEU A 221 -5.20 19.46 -10.73
C LEU A 221 -6.45 18.63 -11.06
N HIS A 222 -7.59 18.96 -10.47
CA HIS A 222 -8.90 18.30 -10.68
C HIS A 222 -9.95 19.28 -11.19
N PRO A 223 -9.77 19.91 -12.37
CA PRO A 223 -10.58 21.05 -12.81
C PRO A 223 -12.05 20.71 -13.13
N THR A 224 -12.38 19.44 -13.38
CA THR A 224 -13.73 19.01 -13.79
C THR A 224 -14.05 17.59 -13.31
N GLY A 225 -15.33 17.32 -13.10
CA GLY A 225 -15.85 16.02 -12.68
C GLY A 225 -16.12 15.96 -11.16
N PRO A 226 -16.68 14.86 -10.65
CA PRO A 226 -16.97 14.72 -9.22
C PRO A 226 -15.74 14.87 -8.31
N LYS A 227 -14.57 14.41 -8.78
CA LYS A 227 -13.28 14.54 -8.06
C LYS A 227 -12.81 15.99 -7.89
N HIS A 228 -13.52 17.00 -8.42
CA HIS A 228 -13.20 18.40 -8.14
C HIS A 228 -13.49 18.78 -6.67
N ASP A 229 -14.45 18.12 -6.03
CA ASP A 229 -14.83 18.44 -4.66
C ASP A 229 -13.78 17.91 -3.67
N TYR A 230 -12.87 18.81 -3.26
CA TYR A 230 -11.81 18.50 -2.31
C TYR A 230 -12.36 17.98 -0.98
N ASP A 231 -13.37 18.63 -0.41
CA ASP A 231 -13.86 18.29 0.93
C ASP A 231 -14.52 16.91 0.88
N TYR A 232 -15.35 16.64 -0.15
CA TYR A 232 -15.95 15.34 -0.36
C TYR A 232 -14.89 14.23 -0.54
N HIS A 233 -13.82 14.49 -1.28
CA HIS A 233 -12.75 13.51 -1.50
C HIS A 233 -11.93 13.26 -0.23
N THR A 234 -11.61 14.30 0.53
CA THR A 234 -10.83 14.19 1.78
C THR A 234 -11.61 13.48 2.89
N GLU A 235 -12.92 13.72 3.00
CA GLU A 235 -13.81 13.07 3.99
C GLU A 235 -14.22 11.63 3.58
N ALA A 236 -13.72 11.11 2.46
CA ALA A 236 -14.14 9.81 1.95
C ALA A 236 -13.76 8.64 2.87
N MET A 237 -12.63 8.74 3.58
CA MET A 237 -12.19 7.70 4.50
C MET A 237 -13.10 7.60 5.73
N ASP A 238 -13.60 8.74 6.22
CA ASP A 238 -14.64 8.76 7.25
C ASP A 238 -15.91 8.07 6.80
N ARG A 239 -16.37 8.37 5.57
CA ARG A 239 -17.55 7.70 5.01
C ARG A 239 -17.33 6.20 4.81
N ALA A 240 -16.11 5.79 4.44
CA ALA A 240 -15.76 4.38 4.31
C ALA A 240 -15.82 3.65 5.66
N MET A 241 -15.26 4.26 6.72
CA MET A 241 -15.29 3.72 8.08
C MET A 241 -16.70 3.71 8.67
N ASP A 242 -17.52 4.74 8.42
CA ASP A 242 -18.95 4.76 8.76
C ASP A 242 -19.74 3.67 8.01
N GLY A 243 -19.31 3.34 6.78
CA GLY A 243 -19.82 2.22 5.99
C GLY A 243 -19.40 0.85 6.55
N GLY A 244 -18.54 0.81 7.57
CA GLY A 244 -18.06 -0.40 8.24
C GLY A 244 -16.74 -0.94 7.69
N ILE A 245 -16.08 -0.23 6.78
CA ILE A 245 -14.75 -0.61 6.27
C ILE A 245 -13.69 -0.16 7.27
N ASP A 246 -13.07 -1.13 7.95
CA ASP A 246 -12.13 -0.93 9.05
C ASP A 246 -10.65 -0.94 8.62
N ASP A 247 -10.37 -1.45 7.42
CA ASP A 247 -9.06 -1.36 6.78
C ASP A 247 -9.14 -0.35 5.61
N VAL A 248 -8.60 0.86 5.82
CA VAL A 248 -8.46 1.89 4.76
C VAL A 248 -7.00 2.16 4.39
N GLY A 249 -6.77 2.63 3.16
CA GLY A 249 -5.46 2.89 2.61
C GLY A 249 -5.33 4.31 2.07
N LEU A 250 -4.52 5.15 2.73
CA LEU A 250 -4.21 6.49 2.26
C LEU A 250 -3.14 6.47 1.16
N GLY A 251 -3.00 7.57 0.44
CA GLY A 251 -1.86 7.79 -0.44
C GLY A 251 -1.77 9.23 -0.95
N VAL A 252 -0.57 9.58 -1.40
CA VAL A 252 -0.21 10.86 -2.02
C VAL A 252 0.52 10.55 -3.31
N LEU A 253 0.19 11.27 -4.39
CA LEU A 253 0.96 11.18 -5.63
C LEU A 253 2.12 12.18 -5.57
N PHE A 254 3.26 11.72 -5.05
CA PHE A 254 4.45 12.56 -4.92
C PHE A 254 4.98 12.95 -6.30
N GLY A 255 5.37 14.22 -6.45
CA GLY A 255 5.77 14.80 -7.73
C GLY A 255 4.76 15.78 -8.31
N LEU A 256 3.50 15.76 -7.84
CA LEU A 256 2.51 16.78 -8.21
C LEU A 256 2.82 18.12 -7.54
N GLU A 257 3.10 18.08 -6.24
CA GLU A 257 3.09 19.24 -5.36
C GLU A 257 4.20 19.20 -4.29
N LYS A 258 4.21 20.25 -3.45
CA LYS A 258 5.16 20.47 -2.34
C LYS A 258 5.23 19.29 -1.37
N TYR A 259 6.13 18.33 -1.62
CA TYR A 259 6.22 17.07 -0.87
C TYR A 259 6.24 17.22 0.67
N ARG A 260 6.78 18.32 1.21
CA ARG A 260 6.76 18.59 2.66
C ARG A 260 5.35 18.86 3.18
N TYR A 261 4.55 19.65 2.46
CA TYR A 261 3.15 19.93 2.77
C TYR A 261 2.35 18.63 2.72
N GLU A 262 2.54 17.86 1.65
CA GLU A 262 1.85 16.58 1.45
C GLU A 262 2.17 15.57 2.54
N PHE A 263 3.43 15.50 2.96
CA PHE A 263 3.87 14.65 4.06
C PHE A 263 3.19 15.02 5.38
N ALA A 264 3.10 16.31 5.71
CA ALA A 264 2.42 16.78 6.91
C ALA A 264 0.92 16.50 6.85
N GLY A 265 0.25 16.83 5.74
CA GLY A 265 -1.19 16.56 5.54
C GLY A 265 -1.53 15.07 5.62
N LEU A 266 -0.70 14.21 5.02
CA LEU A 266 -0.84 12.75 5.11
C LEU A 266 -0.80 12.24 6.55
N LEU A 267 0.10 12.79 7.38
CA LEU A 267 0.19 12.42 8.79
C LEU A 267 -0.98 12.99 9.60
N CYS A 268 -1.42 14.23 9.34
CA CYS A 268 -2.63 14.77 9.94
C CYS A 268 -3.84 13.88 9.65
N HIS A 269 -3.99 13.39 8.41
CA HIS A 269 -5.07 12.47 8.05
C HIS A 269 -4.97 11.14 8.79
N ALA A 270 -3.76 10.58 8.91
CA ALA A 270 -3.55 9.34 9.66
C ALA A 270 -3.90 9.51 11.16
N GLU A 271 -3.53 10.65 11.75
CA GLU A 271 -3.85 11.00 13.14
C GLU A 271 -5.35 11.25 13.34
N HIS A 272 -6.01 11.89 12.37
CA HIS A 272 -7.45 12.11 12.36
C HIS A 272 -8.22 10.78 12.40
N LEU A 273 -7.87 9.82 11.53
CA LEU A 273 -8.53 8.52 11.52
C LEU A 273 -8.35 7.78 12.86
N GLU A 274 -7.16 7.82 13.47
CA GLU A 274 -6.95 7.23 14.80
C GLU A 274 -7.74 7.97 15.90
N ALA A 275 -7.85 9.30 15.82
CA ALA A 275 -8.59 10.11 16.79
C ALA A 275 -10.10 9.89 16.74
N VAL A 276 -10.68 9.79 15.54
CA VAL A 276 -12.13 9.66 15.34
C VAL A 276 -12.61 8.20 15.42
N HIS A 277 -11.87 7.28 14.80
CA HIS A 277 -12.29 5.88 14.66
C HIS A 277 -11.55 4.91 15.58
N GLY A 278 -10.56 5.39 16.34
CA GLY A 278 -9.73 4.58 17.23
C GLY A 278 -8.68 3.72 16.49
N VAL A 279 -8.62 3.82 15.16
CA VAL A 279 -7.67 3.13 14.30
C VAL A 279 -7.26 4.00 13.13
N GLY A 280 -5.94 4.15 12.94
CA GLY A 280 -5.38 4.82 11.76
C GLY A 280 -5.47 3.96 10.49
N PRO A 281 -4.89 4.41 9.38
CA PRO A 281 -4.93 3.66 8.12
C PRO A 281 -4.16 2.34 8.20
N HIS A 282 -4.70 1.32 7.53
CA HIS A 282 -4.05 0.01 7.39
C HIS A 282 -2.81 0.11 6.49
N THR A 283 -2.89 0.92 5.43
CA THR A 283 -1.75 1.19 4.54
C THR A 283 -1.60 2.66 4.15
N ILE A 284 -0.38 3.03 3.82
CA ILE A 284 -0.05 4.25 3.07
C ILE A 284 0.67 3.85 1.78
N SER A 285 0.16 4.32 0.65
CA SER A 285 0.78 4.19 -0.67
C SER A 285 1.61 5.44 -0.97
N VAL A 286 2.81 5.24 -1.54
CA VAL A 286 3.74 6.32 -1.88
C VAL A 286 4.08 6.36 -3.39
N PRO A 287 3.09 6.43 -4.30
CA PRO A 287 3.37 6.52 -5.73
C PRO A 287 4.08 7.84 -6.07
N ARG A 288 5.03 7.79 -7.01
CA ARG A 288 5.52 8.98 -7.71
C ARG A 288 4.80 9.18 -9.05
N LEU A 289 4.69 10.43 -9.49
CA LEU A 289 4.25 10.75 -10.85
C LEU A 289 5.14 10.03 -11.87
N LYS A 290 4.52 9.51 -12.92
CA LYS A 290 5.19 8.81 -14.01
C LYS A 290 4.61 9.27 -15.32
N ARG A 291 5.41 9.11 -16.38
CA ARG A 291 4.95 9.27 -17.76
C ARG A 291 3.81 8.31 -18.05
N ALA A 292 2.87 8.80 -18.85
CA ALA A 292 1.75 8.04 -19.38
C ALA A 292 1.35 8.61 -20.75
N ASP A 293 0.40 7.97 -21.41
CA ASP A 293 -0.22 8.55 -22.62
C ASP A 293 -0.72 9.96 -22.32
N ASP A 294 -0.42 10.93 -23.19
CA ASP A 294 -0.72 12.37 -23.03
C ASP A 294 -0.28 13.08 -21.73
N ILE A 295 0.48 12.42 -20.85
CA ILE A 295 1.01 12.99 -19.60
C ILE A 295 2.54 13.02 -19.61
N ASP A 296 3.11 14.23 -19.56
CA ASP A 296 4.55 14.41 -19.36
C ASP A 296 4.85 14.81 -17.90
N PRO A 297 5.58 13.99 -17.12
CA PRO A 297 5.92 14.33 -15.75
C PRO A 297 6.85 15.54 -15.64
N ASP A 298 7.58 15.89 -16.70
CA ASP A 298 8.49 17.04 -16.72
C ASP A 298 7.75 18.39 -16.78
N GLU A 299 6.43 18.38 -17.05
CA GLU A 299 5.56 19.56 -16.93
C GLU A 299 5.23 19.92 -15.47
N PHE A 300 5.64 19.09 -14.51
CA PHE A 300 5.43 19.30 -13.08
C PHE A 300 6.74 19.67 -12.39
N ASP A 301 6.83 20.89 -11.87
CA ASP A 301 8.05 21.44 -11.24
C ASP A 301 8.44 20.78 -9.90
N ASN A 302 7.64 19.84 -9.40
CA ASN A 302 7.73 19.29 -8.04
C ASN A 302 8.24 17.83 -7.98
N GLY A 303 8.92 17.35 -9.02
CA GLY A 303 9.54 16.03 -9.04
C GLY A 303 10.45 15.79 -7.82
N ILE A 304 10.36 14.60 -7.23
CA ILE A 304 11.21 14.20 -6.10
C ILE A 304 12.28 13.19 -6.53
N ASP A 305 13.52 13.46 -6.14
CA ASP A 305 14.63 12.53 -6.37
C ASP A 305 14.54 11.29 -5.45
N ASP A 306 15.41 10.32 -5.72
CA ASP A 306 15.42 9.05 -5.00
C ASP A 306 15.85 9.17 -3.52
N ASP A 307 16.61 10.21 -3.17
CA ASP A 307 17.06 10.46 -1.79
C ASP A 307 15.94 11.04 -0.93
N ILE A 308 15.23 12.03 -1.45
CA ILE A 308 14.03 12.60 -0.84
C ILE A 308 12.95 11.53 -0.73
N PHE A 309 12.73 10.73 -1.78
CA PHE A 309 11.74 9.65 -1.74
C PHE A 309 12.06 8.61 -0.67
N ALA A 310 13.31 8.16 -0.59
CA ALA A 310 13.77 7.27 0.47
C ALA A 310 13.58 7.87 1.86
N LYS A 311 13.84 9.17 2.01
CA LYS A 311 13.66 9.88 3.28
C LYS A 311 12.20 10.03 3.69
N ILE A 312 11.30 10.32 2.75
CA ILE A 312 9.85 10.31 2.97
C ILE A 312 9.42 8.94 3.49
N ILE A 313 9.85 7.86 2.83
CA ILE A 313 9.51 6.49 3.24
C ILE A 313 9.98 6.21 4.68
N ALA A 314 11.23 6.56 4.99
CA ALA A 314 11.78 6.38 6.33
C ALA A 314 11.00 7.18 7.39
N CYS A 315 10.67 8.44 7.10
CA CYS A 315 9.93 9.29 8.03
C CYS A 315 8.49 8.82 8.24
N ILE A 316 7.79 8.33 7.20
CA ILE A 316 6.46 7.70 7.36
C ILE A 316 6.56 6.48 8.26
N ARG A 317 7.54 5.58 8.03
CA ARG A 317 7.75 4.38 8.86
C ARG A 317 8.01 4.75 10.33
N ILE A 318 8.76 5.83 10.58
CA ILE A 318 9.02 6.31 11.94
C ILE A 318 7.76 6.88 12.58
N ALA A 319 6.98 7.67 11.84
CA ALA A 319 5.78 8.34 12.34
C ALA A 319 4.65 7.35 12.66
N VAL A 320 4.33 6.45 11.72
CA VAL A 320 3.21 5.50 11.81
C VAL A 320 3.71 4.05 11.73
N PRO A 321 4.36 3.55 12.81
CA PRO A 321 5.14 2.31 12.77
C PRO A 321 4.34 1.04 12.49
N TYR A 322 3.02 1.06 12.70
CA TYR A 322 2.12 -0.08 12.51
C TYR A 322 1.39 -0.07 11.15
N THR A 323 1.39 1.07 10.46
CA THR A 323 0.76 1.22 9.14
C THR A 323 1.63 0.57 8.07
N GLY A 324 1.03 -0.31 7.28
CA GLY A 324 1.71 -0.91 6.13
C GLY A 324 2.09 0.15 5.10
N MET A 325 3.18 -0.05 4.37
CA MET A 325 3.54 0.82 3.25
C MET A 325 3.59 0.04 1.94
N ILE A 326 3.00 0.63 0.89
CA ILE A 326 2.91 0.07 -0.45
C ILE A 326 3.81 0.85 -1.39
N ILE A 327 4.66 0.13 -2.13
CA ILE A 327 5.36 0.64 -3.32
C ILE A 327 4.93 -0.17 -4.55
N SER A 328 4.79 0.50 -5.69
CA SER A 328 4.34 -0.13 -6.93
C SER A 328 5.48 -0.25 -7.95
N THR A 329 5.18 -0.88 -9.09
CA THR A 329 6.08 -0.97 -10.26
C THR A 329 6.27 0.36 -11.00
N ARG A 330 5.76 1.48 -10.45
CA ARG A 330 6.19 2.83 -10.83
C ARG A 330 7.69 3.00 -10.62
N GLU A 331 8.27 2.29 -9.65
CA GLU A 331 9.69 2.38 -9.34
C GLU A 331 10.51 1.24 -9.94
N ASN A 332 11.74 1.55 -10.32
CA ASN A 332 12.71 0.57 -10.81
C ASN A 332 13.26 -0.30 -9.67
N GLU A 333 14.02 -1.34 -10.03
CA GLU A 333 14.60 -2.29 -9.07
C GLU A 333 15.45 -1.61 -7.98
N ALA A 334 16.31 -0.65 -8.34
CA ALA A 334 17.24 -0.02 -7.40
C ALA A 334 16.50 0.81 -6.34
N VAL A 335 15.51 1.61 -6.77
CA VAL A 335 14.67 2.40 -5.87
C VAL A 335 13.84 1.47 -4.97
N ARG A 336 13.27 0.41 -5.54
CA ARG A 336 12.51 -0.58 -4.76
C ARG A 336 13.40 -1.29 -3.72
N ALA A 337 14.62 -1.70 -4.07
CA ALA A 337 15.57 -2.31 -3.13
C ALA A 337 15.84 -1.38 -1.93
N ARG A 338 16.11 -0.10 -2.20
CA ARG A 338 16.34 0.89 -1.14
C ARG A 338 15.09 1.11 -0.28
N ALA A 339 13.90 1.19 -0.88
CA ALA A 339 12.64 1.40 -0.18
C ALA A 339 12.27 0.22 0.75
N LEU A 340 12.59 -1.01 0.33
CA LEU A 340 12.37 -2.23 1.12
C LEU A 340 13.15 -2.23 2.44
N GLU A 341 14.32 -1.61 2.48
CA GLU A 341 15.10 -1.49 3.72
C GLU A 341 14.52 -0.47 4.70
N LEU A 342 13.83 0.55 4.18
CA LEU A 342 13.46 1.74 4.96
C LEU A 342 12.05 1.71 5.52
N GLY A 343 11.12 0.93 4.94
CA GLY A 343 9.77 0.89 5.50
C GLY A 343 8.72 0.15 4.71
N ILE A 344 8.97 -0.17 3.44
CA ILE A 344 8.00 -0.86 2.60
C ILE A 344 7.69 -2.25 3.15
N SER A 345 6.40 -2.58 3.21
CA SER A 345 5.88 -3.86 3.70
C SER A 345 5.10 -4.64 2.65
N GLN A 346 4.62 -3.97 1.61
CA GLN A 346 3.87 -4.57 0.52
C GLN A 346 4.36 -4.03 -0.81
N ILE A 347 4.36 -4.88 -1.83
CA ILE A 347 4.85 -4.51 -3.16
C ILE A 347 4.07 -5.21 -4.26
N SER A 348 3.88 -4.53 -5.37
CA SER A 348 3.31 -5.16 -6.56
C SER A 348 4.40 -5.92 -7.35
N GLY A 349 4.07 -7.08 -7.89
CA GLY A 349 4.97 -7.90 -8.72
C GLY A 349 4.28 -8.34 -10.01
N GLY A 350 5.03 -8.45 -11.11
CA GLY A 350 4.48 -8.87 -12.41
C GLY A 350 3.35 -7.97 -12.94
N SER A 351 3.29 -6.70 -12.53
CA SER A 351 2.11 -5.86 -12.72
C SER A 351 1.87 -5.46 -14.17
N ARG A 352 0.59 -5.40 -14.55
CA ARG A 352 0.07 -4.82 -15.79
C ARG A 352 -0.81 -3.62 -15.43
N THR A 353 -0.59 -2.49 -16.10
CA THR A 353 -1.30 -1.23 -15.81
C THR A 353 -2.35 -0.89 -16.87
N SER A 354 -2.52 -1.77 -17.86
CA SER A 354 -3.56 -1.76 -18.88
C SER A 354 -4.81 -2.52 -18.43
N VAL A 355 -5.95 -2.15 -19.00
CA VAL A 355 -7.23 -2.84 -18.76
C VAL A 355 -7.23 -4.15 -19.55
N GLY A 356 -7.26 -5.28 -18.85
CA GLY A 356 -7.21 -6.61 -19.47
C GLY A 356 -5.79 -7.06 -19.88
N GLY A 357 -4.76 -6.62 -19.14
CA GLY A 357 -3.37 -6.82 -19.54
C GLY A 357 -2.71 -8.15 -19.14
N TYR A 358 -3.37 -9.02 -18.37
CA TYR A 358 -2.75 -10.23 -17.82
C TYR A 358 -2.95 -11.49 -18.69
N GLU A 359 -4.03 -11.59 -19.45
CA GLU A 359 -4.31 -12.70 -20.37
C GLU A 359 -3.31 -12.74 -21.54
N GLU A 360 -2.86 -11.57 -21.99
CA GLU A 360 -1.96 -11.42 -23.13
C GLU A 360 -0.50 -11.76 -22.76
N GLU A 361 0.13 -12.61 -23.57
CA GLU A 361 1.55 -12.96 -23.42
C GLU A 361 2.43 -11.70 -23.61
N VAL A 362 2.13 -10.92 -24.64
CA VAL A 362 2.77 -9.63 -24.92
C VAL A 362 2.06 -8.52 -24.16
N ARG A 363 2.83 -7.65 -23.48
CA ARG A 363 2.29 -6.51 -22.73
C ARG A 363 1.46 -5.60 -23.64
N PRO A 364 0.17 -5.36 -23.36
CA PRO A 364 -0.58 -4.34 -24.08
C PRO A 364 -0.29 -2.95 -23.50
N HIS A 365 -0.10 -1.99 -24.40
CA HIS A 365 0.29 -0.60 -24.08
C HIS A 365 -0.80 0.44 -24.42
N ASP A 366 -1.93 0.01 -24.97
CA ASP A 366 -2.96 0.90 -25.52
C ASP A 366 -3.89 1.55 -24.48
N SER A 367 -3.78 1.10 -23.22
CA SER A 367 -4.68 1.47 -22.13
C SER A 367 -3.98 1.56 -20.77
N GLU A 368 -2.65 1.65 -20.74
CA GLU A 368 -1.88 1.74 -19.50
C GLU A 368 -2.13 3.06 -18.75
N GLN A 369 -2.30 2.99 -17.43
CA GLN A 369 -2.44 4.19 -16.59
C GLN A 369 -1.09 4.93 -16.39
N PHE A 370 0.03 4.20 -16.48
CA PHE A 370 1.37 4.75 -16.35
C PHE A 370 2.41 3.75 -16.88
N ASP A 371 3.59 4.29 -17.23
CA ASP A 371 4.75 3.51 -17.66
C ASP A 371 5.31 2.66 -16.52
N VAL A 372 5.31 1.34 -16.73
CA VAL A 372 5.83 0.38 -15.77
C VAL A 372 7.36 0.36 -15.81
N SER A 373 8.00 0.79 -14.72
CA SER A 373 9.47 0.83 -14.58
C SER A 373 10.08 -0.52 -14.19
N ASP A 374 9.36 -1.34 -13.40
CA ASP A 374 9.76 -2.71 -13.10
C ASP A 374 8.84 -3.70 -13.83
N GLN A 375 9.35 -4.23 -14.94
CA GLN A 375 8.61 -5.12 -15.84
C GLN A 375 8.92 -6.61 -15.61
N ARG A 376 9.70 -6.94 -14.58
CA ARG A 376 10.07 -8.32 -14.25
C ARG A 376 8.82 -9.15 -13.96
N SER A 377 8.86 -10.42 -14.34
CA SER A 377 7.83 -11.40 -13.99
C SER A 377 7.70 -11.57 -12.47
N LEU A 378 6.58 -12.15 -12.02
CA LEU A 378 6.41 -12.41 -10.59
C LEU A 378 7.50 -13.36 -10.06
N ASP A 379 7.88 -14.39 -10.82
CA ASP A 379 8.92 -15.35 -10.44
C ASP A 379 10.28 -14.66 -10.24
N GLU A 380 10.66 -13.76 -11.15
CA GLU A 380 11.88 -12.94 -11.01
C GLU A 380 11.84 -12.03 -9.78
N VAL A 381 10.71 -11.38 -9.51
CA VAL A 381 10.56 -10.51 -8.33
C VAL A 381 10.61 -11.33 -7.03
N VAL A 382 9.98 -12.51 -6.99
CA VAL A 382 10.03 -13.43 -5.84
C VAL A 382 11.47 -13.88 -5.58
N ARG A 383 12.19 -14.32 -6.62
CA ARG A 383 13.60 -14.69 -6.52
C ARG A 383 14.49 -13.55 -6.06
N TRP A 384 14.31 -12.36 -6.64
CA TRP A 384 15.05 -11.15 -6.28
C TRP A 384 14.88 -10.80 -4.79
N LEU A 385 13.64 -10.81 -4.29
CA LEU A 385 13.37 -10.56 -2.87
C LEU A 385 14.09 -11.58 -1.97
N MET A 386 14.09 -12.87 -2.34
CA MET A 386 14.79 -13.90 -1.57
C MET A 386 16.32 -13.73 -1.59
N GLN A 387 16.89 -13.26 -2.71
CA GLN A 387 18.31 -12.94 -2.81
C GLN A 387 18.70 -11.72 -1.95
N LEU A 388 17.77 -10.79 -1.71
CA LEU A 388 17.90 -9.69 -0.76
C LEU A 388 17.58 -10.08 0.69
N ASP A 389 17.48 -11.37 0.99
CA ASP A 389 17.16 -11.91 2.32
C ASP A 389 15.75 -11.59 2.83
N HIS A 390 14.83 -11.21 1.93
CA HIS A 390 13.41 -11.03 2.24
C HIS A 390 12.59 -12.31 2.02
N ILE A 391 11.46 -12.40 2.71
CA ILE A 391 10.47 -13.48 2.56
C ILE A 391 9.27 -12.92 1.79
N PRO A 392 9.12 -13.26 0.49
CA PRO A 392 7.90 -12.97 -0.25
C PRO A 392 6.72 -13.68 0.39
N SER A 393 5.62 -12.96 0.59
CA SER A 393 4.44 -13.47 1.30
C SER A 393 3.18 -13.20 0.51
N PHE A 394 2.34 -14.22 0.37
CA PHE A 394 1.01 -14.10 -0.22
C PHE A 394 -0.08 -14.21 0.85
N CYS A 395 0.28 -13.93 2.11
CA CYS A 395 -0.58 -14.10 3.27
C CYS A 395 -1.86 -13.24 3.22
N THR A 396 -2.97 -13.87 3.58
CA THR A 396 -4.29 -13.27 3.73
C THR A 396 -4.96 -13.65 5.06
N ALA A 397 -4.18 -14.19 5.99
CA ALA A 397 -4.69 -14.77 7.22
C ALA A 397 -5.34 -13.74 8.16
N CYS A 398 -4.85 -12.49 8.22
CA CYS A 398 -5.47 -11.46 9.06
C CYS A 398 -6.92 -11.21 8.65
N TYR A 399 -7.16 -11.03 7.36
CA TYR A 399 -8.48 -10.83 6.78
C TYR A 399 -9.44 -11.97 7.14
N ARG A 400 -9.00 -13.22 6.99
CA ARG A 400 -9.86 -14.41 7.13
C ARG A 400 -10.09 -14.88 8.56
N GLU A 401 -9.25 -14.43 9.48
CA GLU A 401 -9.41 -14.68 10.92
C GLU A 401 -10.09 -13.49 11.64
N GLY A 402 -10.66 -12.54 10.90
CA GLY A 402 -11.35 -11.37 11.47
C GLY A 402 -10.41 -10.44 12.26
N ARG A 403 -9.13 -10.40 11.87
CA ARG A 403 -8.09 -9.52 12.41
C ARG A 403 -7.94 -8.30 11.49
N THR A 404 -8.93 -7.43 11.52
CA THR A 404 -9.01 -6.16 10.77
C THR A 404 -9.14 -5.00 11.76
N GLY A 405 -8.88 -3.77 11.34
CA GLY A 405 -9.02 -2.58 12.21
C GLY A 405 -8.28 -2.66 13.56
N ASP A 406 -8.99 -2.40 14.66
CA ASP A 406 -8.47 -2.36 16.03
C ASP A 406 -7.87 -3.71 16.48
N ARG A 407 -8.45 -4.83 16.01
CA ARG A 407 -7.96 -6.19 16.32
C ARG A 407 -6.61 -6.45 15.67
N PHE A 408 -6.43 -6.02 14.42
CA PHE A 408 -5.14 -6.06 13.75
C PHE A 408 -4.11 -5.23 14.51
N MET A 409 -4.46 -4.00 14.86
CA MET A 409 -3.58 -3.10 15.60
C MET A 409 -3.19 -3.65 16.97
N SER A 410 -4.11 -4.31 17.67
CA SER A 410 -3.83 -4.99 18.94
C SER A 410 -2.84 -6.15 18.78
N LEU A 411 -2.93 -6.92 17.69
CA LEU A 411 -1.96 -7.98 17.39
C LEU A 411 -0.56 -7.41 17.07
N CYS A 412 -0.50 -6.32 16.31
CA CYS A 412 0.73 -5.60 16.00
C CYS A 412 1.37 -5.04 17.27
N LYS A 413 0.60 -4.32 18.09
CA LYS A 413 1.06 -3.67 19.34
C LYS A 413 1.43 -4.68 20.44
N SER A 414 0.87 -5.90 20.43
CA SER A 414 1.20 -6.97 21.40
C SER A 414 2.44 -7.81 21.04
N GLY A 415 3.04 -7.57 19.87
CA GLY A 415 4.21 -8.32 19.41
C GLY A 415 3.93 -9.76 18.98
N GLN A 416 2.66 -10.20 18.97
CA GLN A 416 2.31 -11.54 18.51
C GLN A 416 2.38 -11.67 16.99
N ILE A 417 2.51 -10.56 16.26
CA ILE A 417 2.60 -10.53 14.81
C ILE A 417 3.70 -11.45 14.27
N LEU A 418 4.86 -11.55 14.94
CA LEU A 418 5.94 -12.45 14.50
C LEU A 418 5.57 -13.93 14.64
N ASN A 419 4.71 -14.29 15.59
CA ASN A 419 4.27 -15.68 15.80
C ASN A 419 3.17 -16.12 14.83
N CYS A 420 2.51 -15.19 14.14
CA CYS A 420 1.48 -15.49 13.16
C CYS A 420 1.96 -15.19 11.74
N CYS A 421 2.46 -13.97 11.50
CA CYS A 421 2.80 -13.51 10.17
C CYS A 421 4.08 -14.14 9.61
N HIS A 422 5.07 -14.48 10.45
CA HIS A 422 6.27 -15.20 10.02
C HIS A 422 5.98 -16.60 9.50
N PRO A 423 5.35 -17.50 10.27
CA PRO A 423 5.02 -18.82 9.76
C PRO A 423 4.03 -18.75 8.58
N ASN A 424 3.05 -17.83 8.60
CA ASN A 424 2.15 -17.63 7.46
C ASN A 424 2.90 -17.22 6.18
N ALA A 425 3.90 -16.34 6.27
CA ALA A 425 4.71 -15.96 5.12
C ALA A 425 5.46 -17.17 4.55
N LEU A 426 6.09 -17.97 5.41
CA LEU A 426 6.81 -19.18 4.99
C LEU A 426 5.90 -20.22 4.35
N MET A 427 4.71 -20.45 4.90
CA MET A 427 3.73 -21.36 4.30
C MET A 427 3.27 -20.85 2.93
N THR A 428 2.95 -19.56 2.80
CA THR A 428 2.52 -19.02 1.50
C THR A 428 3.63 -18.95 0.46
N LEU A 429 4.88 -18.78 0.89
CA LEU A 429 6.04 -18.92 0.02
C LEU A 429 6.19 -20.37 -0.42
N ALA A 430 6.06 -21.34 0.50
CA ALA A 430 6.11 -22.77 0.17
C ALA A 430 5.03 -23.15 -0.86
N GLU A 431 3.80 -22.63 -0.72
CA GLU A 431 2.75 -22.80 -1.75
C GLU A 431 3.22 -22.26 -3.10
N TYR A 432 3.80 -21.05 -3.11
CA TYR A 432 4.31 -20.46 -4.34
C TYR A 432 5.40 -21.32 -5.00
N LEU A 433 6.35 -21.79 -4.21
CA LEU A 433 7.48 -22.60 -4.68
C LEU A 433 7.05 -23.95 -5.26
N VAL A 434 5.97 -24.55 -4.75
CA VAL A 434 5.47 -25.83 -5.23
C VAL A 434 4.61 -25.64 -6.48
N ASP A 435 3.76 -24.62 -6.50
CA ASP A 435 2.69 -24.51 -7.51
C ASP A 435 3.09 -23.66 -8.74
N TYR A 436 4.02 -22.70 -8.60
CA TYR A 436 4.24 -21.68 -9.63
C TYR A 436 5.71 -21.34 -9.93
N ALA A 437 6.63 -21.57 -8.98
CA ALA A 437 8.00 -21.12 -9.14
C ALA A 437 8.78 -21.89 -10.22
N SER A 438 9.69 -21.19 -10.88
CA SER A 438 10.72 -21.82 -11.71
C SER A 438 11.68 -22.67 -10.87
N PRO A 439 12.38 -23.66 -11.46
CA PRO A 439 13.40 -24.44 -10.76
C PRO A 439 14.48 -23.56 -10.10
N GLU A 440 14.88 -22.46 -10.75
CA GLU A 440 15.86 -21.51 -10.24
C GLU A 440 15.35 -20.77 -9.00
N THR A 441 14.08 -20.36 -9.01
CA THR A 441 13.44 -19.70 -7.87
C THR A 441 13.24 -20.67 -6.71
N ALA A 442 12.82 -21.91 -6.99
CA ALA A 442 12.71 -22.96 -5.98
C ALA A 442 14.05 -23.29 -5.30
N ALA A 443 15.15 -23.30 -6.06
CA ALA A 443 16.50 -23.57 -5.54
C ALA A 443 16.95 -22.50 -4.52
N VAL A 444 16.51 -21.25 -4.66
CA VAL A 444 16.77 -20.17 -3.68
C VAL A 444 15.79 -20.23 -2.50
N GLY A 445 14.52 -20.53 -2.78
CA GLY A 445 13.46 -20.42 -1.78
C GLY A 445 13.45 -21.51 -0.70
N TRP A 446 13.80 -22.76 -1.04
CA TRP A 446 13.79 -23.84 -0.04
C TRP A 446 14.83 -23.66 1.08
N PRO A 447 16.11 -23.33 0.79
CA PRO A 447 17.10 -23.02 1.82
C PRO A 447 16.68 -21.83 2.69
N LEU A 448 16.07 -20.80 2.09
CA LEU A 448 15.53 -19.65 2.83
C LEU A 448 14.47 -20.11 3.83
N ILE A 449 13.47 -20.90 3.40
CA ILE A 449 12.40 -21.40 4.27
C ILE A 449 12.96 -22.19 5.45
N GLU A 450 13.91 -23.10 5.19
CA GLU A 450 14.53 -23.92 6.24
C GLU A 450 15.25 -23.06 7.29
N ARG A 451 16.02 -22.07 6.84
CA ARG A 451 16.71 -21.13 7.73
C ARG A 451 15.73 -20.29 8.54
N GLU A 452 14.68 -19.78 7.90
CA GLU A 452 13.70 -18.89 8.53
C GLU A 452 12.73 -19.63 9.48
N LEU A 453 12.47 -20.92 9.25
CA LEU A 453 11.75 -21.78 10.19
C LEU A 453 12.46 -21.82 11.56
N GLY A 454 13.79 -21.89 11.56
CA GLY A 454 14.61 -21.83 12.77
C GLY A 454 14.48 -20.53 13.55
N ARG A 455 14.04 -19.44 12.91
CA ARG A 455 13.85 -18.12 13.54
C ARG A 455 12.48 -17.95 14.21
N ILE A 456 11.56 -18.91 14.05
CA ILE A 456 10.27 -18.89 14.76
C ILE A 456 10.52 -19.11 16.27
N PRO A 457 10.18 -18.14 17.15
CA PRO A 457 10.54 -18.21 18.58
C PRO A 457 9.83 -19.31 19.36
N LYS A 458 8.57 -19.60 19.04
CA LYS A 458 7.74 -20.57 19.77
C LYS A 458 7.88 -21.96 19.15
N ASP A 459 8.38 -22.92 19.91
CA ASP A 459 8.60 -24.31 19.45
C ASP A 459 7.32 -24.95 18.90
N LYS A 460 6.18 -24.77 19.57
CA LYS A 460 4.88 -25.28 19.09
C LYS A 460 4.50 -24.69 17.73
N THR A 461 4.65 -23.37 17.57
CA THR A 461 4.37 -22.69 16.30
C THR A 461 5.32 -23.15 15.20
N ARG A 462 6.62 -23.32 15.54
CA ARG A 462 7.62 -23.83 14.61
C ARG A 462 7.28 -25.24 14.14
N ALA A 463 6.94 -26.15 15.06
CA ALA A 463 6.55 -27.52 14.73
C ALA A 463 5.33 -27.58 13.80
N ILE A 464 4.27 -26.82 14.08
CA ILE A 464 3.08 -26.74 13.23
C ILE A 464 3.43 -26.18 11.84
N ALA A 465 4.25 -25.12 11.79
CA ALA A 465 4.65 -24.53 10.51
C ALA A 465 5.50 -25.51 9.68
N THR A 466 6.40 -26.26 10.32
CA THR A 466 7.19 -27.32 9.67
C THR A 466 6.30 -28.42 9.11
N GLU A 467 5.31 -28.89 9.89
CA GLU A 467 4.33 -29.89 9.44
C GLU A 467 3.52 -29.38 8.25
N HIS A 468 2.96 -28.17 8.32
CA HIS A 468 2.18 -27.59 7.23
C HIS A 468 3.00 -27.37 5.95
N ILE A 469 4.27 -26.96 6.07
CA ILE A 469 5.17 -26.83 4.91
C ILE A 469 5.48 -28.21 4.31
N ALA A 470 5.67 -29.24 5.14
CA ALA A 470 5.83 -30.61 4.65
C ALA A 470 4.58 -31.11 3.93
N ASP A 471 3.39 -30.82 4.45
CA ASP A 471 2.11 -31.12 3.81
C ASP A 471 1.95 -30.40 2.46
N ILE A 472 2.32 -29.12 2.37
CA ILE A 472 2.30 -28.36 1.10
C ILE A 472 3.20 -29.02 0.06
N ARG A 473 4.39 -29.49 0.46
CA ARG A 473 5.36 -30.13 -0.44
C ARG A 473 4.93 -31.52 -0.92
N ASN A 474 4.34 -32.31 -0.02
CA ASN A 474 4.11 -33.74 -0.25
C ASN A 474 2.65 -34.08 -0.55
N SER A 475 1.75 -33.10 -0.51
CA SER A 475 0.32 -33.28 -0.76
C SER A 475 -0.29 -32.12 -1.55
N ASN A 476 -1.58 -32.22 -1.87
CA ASN A 476 -2.32 -31.13 -2.50
C ASN A 476 -3.05 -30.21 -1.49
N ARG A 477 -2.70 -30.28 -0.20
CA ARG A 477 -3.28 -29.39 0.83
C ARG A 477 -2.67 -28.00 0.71
N ARG A 478 -3.52 -26.97 0.73
CA ARG A 478 -3.17 -25.55 0.61
C ARG A 478 -3.98 -24.73 1.61
N ASP A 479 -3.62 -23.46 1.73
CA ASP A 479 -4.30 -22.44 2.52
C ASP A 479 -4.24 -22.66 4.04
N PHE A 480 -3.13 -23.20 4.52
CA PHE A 480 -2.82 -23.25 5.96
C PHE A 480 -2.61 -21.83 6.50
N ARG A 481 -3.04 -21.61 7.75
CA ARG A 481 -2.91 -20.30 8.41
C ARG A 481 -2.89 -20.41 9.93
N PHE A 482 -2.18 -19.45 10.55
CA PHE A 482 -2.13 -19.16 11.98
C PHE A 482 -2.92 -17.90 12.35
#